data_AF-A0A127K432-F1
#
_entry.id   AF-A0A127K432-F1
#
_cell.length_a   1.000
_cell.length_b   1.000
_cell.length_c   1.000
_cell.angle_alpha   90.00
_cell.angle_beta   90.00
_cell.angle_gamma   90.00
#
_symmetry.space_group_name_H-M   'P 1'
#
loop_
_entity.id
_entity.type
_entity.pdbx_description
1 polymer ?
#
loop_
_entity_poly.entity_id
_entity_poly.type
_entity_poly.pdbx_seq_one_letter_code
_entity_poly.pdbx_strand_id
1 'polypeptide(L)' 'MTICVTVTHQEHDSTARLRADVYHVDLYGQVSDHPVRVHELPPGGSAIVHLHKNNVLVVRELPQGDDVDAADQDCA' A
#
# COMPACT_ATOMS: atom_id res chain seq x y z
N MET A 1 -8.56 1.96 -19.46
CA MET A 1 -8.88 3.18 -18.68
C MET A 1 -8.03 3.14 -17.41
N THR A 2 -7.41 4.25 -17.07
CA THR A 2 -6.52 4.38 -15.90
C THR A 2 -6.98 5.60 -15.10
N ILE A 3 -7.14 5.46 -13.80
CA ILE A 3 -7.45 6.54 -12.86
C ILE A 3 -6.16 6.91 -12.15
N CYS A 4 -5.87 8.20 -12.05
CA CYS A 4 -4.77 8.70 -11.23
C CYS A 4 -5.33 9.17 -9.89
N VAL A 5 -4.86 8.60 -8.79
CA VAL A 5 -5.26 8.94 -7.43
C VAL A 5 -4.07 9.50 -6.69
N THR A 6 -4.18 10.71 -6.17
CA THR A 6 -3.17 11.27 -5.28
C THR A 6 -3.49 10.90 -3.84
N VAL A 7 -2.55 10.26 -3.16
CA VAL A 7 -2.62 9.96 -1.73
C VAL A 7 -1.65 10.90 -1.03
N THR A 8 -2.12 11.58 0.02
CA THR A 8 -1.33 12.54 0.80
C THR A 8 -1.49 12.22 2.28
N HIS A 9 -0.37 12.07 2.98
CA HIS A 9 -0.38 12.00 4.43
C HIS A 9 -0.39 13.41 5.02
N GLN A 10 -1.56 13.86 5.52
CA GLN A 10 -1.73 15.25 5.97
C GLN A 10 -1.07 15.54 7.32
N GLU A 11 -0.81 14.53 8.14
CA GLU A 11 -0.20 14.73 9.45
C GLU A 11 1.31 14.81 9.32
N HIS A 12 1.87 16.01 9.46
CA HIS A 12 3.31 16.26 9.37
C HIS A 12 4.07 15.85 10.64
N ASP A 13 3.41 15.92 11.80
CA ASP A 13 4.01 15.64 13.11
C ASP A 13 3.77 14.20 13.59
N SER A 14 3.03 13.40 12.80
CA SER A 14 2.82 11.99 13.11
C SER A 14 4.13 11.21 12.92
N THR A 15 4.26 10.13 13.67
CA THR A 15 5.39 9.21 13.53
C THR A 15 5.03 7.97 12.70
N ALA A 16 3.77 7.81 12.34
CA ALA A 16 3.28 6.75 11.47
C ALA A 16 3.54 7.06 9.98
N ARG A 17 3.61 6.00 9.17
CA ARG A 17 3.75 6.11 7.71
C ARG A 17 2.46 5.62 7.07
N LEU A 18 2.07 6.16 5.91
CA LEU A 18 1.04 5.50 5.11
C LEU A 18 1.68 4.51 4.17
N ARG A 19 0.94 3.44 3.91
CA ARG A 19 1.21 2.51 2.84
C ARG A 19 -0.01 2.42 1.93
N ALA A 20 0.21 2.73 0.66
CA ALA A 20 -0.75 2.60 -0.42
C ALA A 20 -0.34 1.41 -1.29
N ASP A 21 -1.09 0.32 -1.15
CA ASP A 21 -0.90 -0.93 -1.87
C ASP A 21 -1.92 -1.07 -2.99
N VAL A 22 -1.46 -1.44 -4.17
CA VAL A 22 -2.33 -1.77 -5.31
C VAL A 22 -2.36 -3.27 -5.48
N TYR A 23 -3.56 -3.86 -5.48
CA TYR A 23 -3.77 -5.28 -5.72
C TYR A 23 -4.53 -5.50 -7.02
N HIS A 24 -4.31 -6.65 -7.63
CA HIS A 24 -5.09 -7.08 -8.79
C HIS A 24 -6.34 -7.83 -8.33
N VAL A 25 -7.44 -7.65 -9.06
CA VAL A 25 -8.70 -8.37 -8.88
C VAL A 25 -9.00 -9.13 -10.17
N ASP A 26 -9.11 -10.45 -10.10
CA ASP A 26 -9.38 -11.26 -11.28
C ASP A 26 -10.83 -11.15 -11.78
N LEU A 27 -11.17 -11.91 -12.82
CA LEU A 27 -12.52 -11.91 -13.41
C LEU A 27 -13.59 -12.54 -12.49
N TYR A 28 -13.17 -13.28 -11.46
CA TYR A 28 -14.03 -13.92 -10.47
C TYR A 28 -14.13 -13.11 -9.17
N GLY A 29 -13.46 -11.96 -9.09
CA GLY A 29 -13.46 -11.09 -7.92
C GLY A 29 -12.42 -11.46 -6.86
N GLN A 30 -11.48 -12.36 -7.14
CA GLN A 30 -10.41 -12.71 -6.20
C GLN A 30 -9.30 -11.66 -6.21
N VAL A 31 -8.82 -11.30 -5.03
CA VAL A 31 -7.73 -10.35 -4.84
C VAL A 31 -6.41 -11.11 -4.78
N SER A 32 -5.38 -10.62 -5.45
CA SER A 32 -4.04 -11.21 -5.39
C SER A 32 -3.48 -11.19 -3.96
N ASP A 33 -2.74 -12.23 -3.56
CA ASP A 33 -2.13 -12.30 -2.22
C ASP A 33 -1.07 -11.21 -1.99
N HIS A 34 -0.40 -10.80 -3.07
CA HIS A 34 0.63 -9.78 -3.05
C HIS A 34 0.22 -8.54 -3.85
N PRO A 35 0.63 -7.35 -3.40
CA PRO A 35 0.38 -6.13 -4.14
C PRO A 35 1.22 -6.09 -5.41
N VAL A 36 0.62 -5.62 -6.51
CA VAL A 36 1.33 -5.36 -7.77
C VAL A 36 2.15 -4.07 -7.72
N ARG A 37 1.83 -3.17 -6.77
CA ARG A 37 2.59 -1.95 -6.51
C ARG A 37 2.42 -1.52 -5.06
N VAL A 38 3.49 -1.01 -4.48
CA VAL A 38 3.53 -0.48 -3.11
C VAL A 38 4.08 0.94 -3.14
N HIS A 39 3.41 1.84 -2.42
CA HIS A 39 3.89 3.18 -2.16
C HIS A 39 3.89 3.43 -0.66
N GLU A 40 5.05 3.73 -0.09
CA GLU A 40 5.15 4.20 1.29
C GLU A 40 5.29 5.71 1.30
N LEU A 41 4.47 6.36 2.12
CA LEU A 41 4.44 7.80 2.26
C LEU A 41 4.89 8.16 3.68
N PRO A 42 5.98 8.94 3.83
CA PRO A 42 6.31 9.51 5.12
C PRO A 42 5.28 10.56 5.54
N PRO A 43 5.30 10.98 6.82
CA PRO A 43 4.59 12.17 7.29
C PRO A 43 4.74 13.38 6.36
N GLY A 44 3.62 14.03 6.00
CA GLY A 44 3.60 15.13 5.04
C GLY A 44 3.83 14.76 3.57
N GLY A 45 4.09 13.48 3.27
CA GLY A 45 4.40 12.99 1.93
C GLY A 45 3.17 12.83 1.03
N SER A 46 3.40 12.82 -0.29
CA SER A 46 2.36 12.54 -1.29
C SER A 46 2.87 11.56 -2.34
N ALA A 47 1.97 10.71 -2.86
CA ALA A 47 2.24 9.79 -3.94
C ALA A 47 1.08 9.78 -4.95
N ILE A 48 1.42 9.67 -6.24
CA ILE A 48 0.44 9.50 -7.31
C ILE A 48 0.36 8.01 -7.64
N VAL A 49 -0.80 7.42 -7.41
CA VAL A 49 -1.10 6.01 -7.68
C VAL A 49 -1.90 5.89 -8.96
N HIS A 50 -1.39 5.09 -9.89
CA HIS A 50 -2.08 4.78 -11.14
C HIS A 50 -2.89 3.49 -10.97
N LEU A 51 -4.22 3.64 -10.93
CA LEU A 51 -5.18 2.55 -10.83
C LEU A 51 -5.64 2.14 -12.23
N HIS A 52 -5.28 0.94 -12.64
CA HIS A 52 -5.77 0.34 -13.86
C HIS A 52 -7.10 -0.39 -13.62
N LYS A 53 -7.79 -0.73 -14.70
CA LYS A 53 -8.94 -1.65 -14.64
C LYS A 53 -8.52 -2.92 -13.88
N ASN A 54 -9.44 -3.46 -13.07
CA ASN A 54 -9.20 -4.66 -12.26
C ASN A 54 -8.11 -4.50 -11.19
N ASN A 55 -7.82 -3.27 -10.77
CA ASN A 55 -6.98 -3.03 -9.59
C ASN A 55 -7.81 -2.39 -8.48
N VAL A 56 -7.44 -2.71 -7.24
CA VAL A 56 -7.94 -2.06 -6.03
C VAL A 56 -6.78 -1.37 -5.30
N LEU A 57 -7.05 -0.20 -4.74
CA LEU A 57 -6.10 0.54 -3.91
C LEU A 57 -6.51 0.38 -2.45
N VAL A 58 -5.58 -0.09 -1.63
CA VAL A 58 -5.71 -0.19 -0.19
C VAL A 58 -4.73 0.80 0.43
N VAL A 59 -5.24 1.72 1.25
CA VAL A 59 -4.41 2.67 2.00
C VAL A 59 -4.53 2.33 3.48
N ARG A 60 -3.40 2.12 4.13
CA ARG A 60 -3.32 1.81 5.56
C ARG A 60 -2.24 2.63 6.23
N GLU A 61 -2.46 2.95 7.48
CA GLU A 61 -1.43 3.49 8.37
C GLU A 61 -0.58 2.35 8.91
N LEU A 62 0.73 2.48 8.79
CA LEU A 62 1.70 1.60 9.40
C LEU A 62 2.06 2.20 10.76
N PRO A 63 1.69 1.54 11.88
CA PRO A 63 2.13 1.99 13.18
C PRO A 63 3.64 1.97 13.22
N GLN A 64 4.23 2.91 13.96
CA GLN A 64 5.65 2.94 14.19
C GLN A 64 6.04 1.73 15.04
N GLY A 65 6.42 0.64 14.38
CA GLY A 65 6.97 -0.56 15.00
C GLY A 65 8.27 -0.87 14.27
N ASP A 66 9.33 -1.08 15.07
CA ASP A 66 10.65 -1.54 14.64
C ASP A 66 10.56 -2.50 13.46
N ASP A 67 11.54 -2.45 12.56
CA ASP A 67 11.83 -3.50 11.58
C ASP A 67 11.61 -4.89 12.21
N VAL A 68 10.40 -5.42 12.08
CA VAL A 68 10.17 -6.84 12.20
C VAL A 68 10.56 -7.33 10.82
N ASP A 69 11.86 -7.55 10.67
CA ASP A 69 12.41 -8.62 9.87
C ASP A 69 11.48 -9.84 10.03
N ALA A 70 10.47 -9.95 9.15
CA ALA A 70 9.91 -11.23 8.77
C ALA A 70 10.91 -11.87 7.80
N ALA A 71 12.14 -12.05 8.29
CA ALA A 71 13.04 -13.06 7.80
C ALA A 71 12.37 -14.42 8.07
N ASP A 72 12.37 -15.27 7.05
CA ASP A 72 12.30 -16.73 7.12
C ASP A 72 12.13 -17.31 8.53
N GLN A 73 10.97 -17.89 8.80
CA GLN A 73 10.88 -18.94 9.82
C GLN A 73 10.07 -20.12 9.27
N ASP A 74 10.84 -21.03 8.65
CA ASP A 74 10.70 -22.48 8.57
C ASP A 74 9.28 -23.07 8.70
N CYS A 75 8.78 -23.61 7.59
CA CYS A 75 7.87 -24.75 7.63
C CYS A 75 8.67 -26.00 8.06
N ALA A 76 8.43 -26.48 9.29
CA ALA A 76 8.77 -27.84 9.71
C ALA A 76 7.57 -28.79 9.50
#